data_AF-A0A915Z284-F1
#
_entry.id   AF-A0A915Z284-F1
#
_cell.length_a   1.000
_cell.length_b   1.000
_cell.length_c   1.000
_cell.angle_alpha   90.00
_cell.angle_beta   90.00
_cell.angle_gamma   90.00
#
_symmetry.space_group_name_H-M   'P 1'
#
loop_
_entity.id
_entity.type
_entity.pdbx_description
1 polymer ?
#
loop_
_entity_poly.entity_id
_entity_poly.type
_entity_poly.pdbx_seq_one_letter_code
_entity_poly.pdbx_strand_id
1 'polypeptide(L)'
;MKLLLDLILALLLYIKLEKFTIIGPFKGHQGRRKTLNLVDLNILDSLVKNKKDWYLDEMVDEMERLTSKLISIPTLWRALKYLGITRKKIL
;
A
#
# COMPACT_ATOMS: atom_id res chain seq x y z
N MET A 1 22.65 23.58 25.90
CA MET A 1 21.96 23.87 24.62
C MET A 1 22.46 23.07 23.41
N LYS A 2 23.60 22.36 23.47
CA LYS A 2 24.13 21.60 22.31
C LYS A 2 23.33 20.31 22.04
N LEU A 3 23.03 19.54 23.09
CA LEU A 3 22.25 18.29 23.04
C LEU A 3 20.85 18.45 22.44
N LEU A 4 20.19 19.60 22.67
CA LEU A 4 18.86 19.87 22.10
C LEU A 4 18.95 20.08 20.59
N LEU A 5 19.95 20.83 20.13
CA LEU A 5 20.22 21.02 18.70
C LEU A 5 20.60 19.69 18.03
N ASP A 6 21.40 18.86 18.68
CA ASP A 6 21.81 17.56 18.14
C ASP A 6 20.63 16.59 17.96
N LEU A 7 19.70 16.55 18.94
CA LEU A 7 18.46 15.77 18.83
C LEU A 7 17.52 16.29 17.74
N ILE A 8 17.39 17.61 17.58
CA ILE A 8 16.60 18.22 16.51
C ILE A 8 17.22 17.90 15.15
N LEU A 9 18.54 17.95 15.02
CA LEU A 9 19.25 17.63 13.80
C LEU A 9 19.04 16.15 13.43
N ALA A 10 19.13 15.24 14.41
CA ALA A 10 18.88 13.82 14.22
C ALA A 10 17.42 13.54 13.80
N LEU A 11 16.44 14.23 14.39
CA LEU A 11 15.03 14.11 14.01
C LEU A 11 14.78 14.61 12.57
N LEU A 12 15.37 15.75 12.20
CA LEU A 12 15.30 16.28 10.84
C LEU A 12 15.98 15.36 9.82
N LEU A 13 17.09 14.73 10.18
CA LEU A 13 17.77 13.74 9.35
C LEU A 13 16.91 12.49 9.17
N TYR A 14 16.28 12.00 10.24
CA TYR A 14 15.36 10.86 10.21
C TYR A 14 14.16 11.13 9.28
N ILE A 15 13.52 12.30 9.42
CA ILE A 15 12.41 12.73 8.54
C ILE A 15 12.88 12.89 7.09
N LYS A 16 14.12 13.36 6.87
CA LYS A 16 14.68 13.52 5.52
C LYS A 16 15.01 12.18 4.85
N LEU A 17 15.47 11.19 5.63
CA LEU A 17 15.70 9.83 5.16
C LEU A 17 14.37 9.12 4.82
N GLU A 18 13.30 9.35 5.58
CA GLU A 18 11.96 8.82 5.28
C GLU A 18 11.39 9.37 3.96
N LYS A 19 11.72 10.63 3.61
CA LYS A 19 11.32 11.25 2.33
C LYS A 19 12.21 10.87 1.14
N PHE A 20 13.37 10.25 1.37
CA PHE A 20 14.25 9.77 0.30
C PHE A 20 13.82 8.37 -0.18
N THR A 21 12.53 8.22 -0.50
CA THR A 21 12.06 7.05 -1.24
C THR A 21 12.71 7.10 -2.61
N ILE A 22 13.56 6.11 -2.88
CA ILE A 22 14.27 5.90 -4.15
C ILE A 22 13.32 6.18 -5.31
N ILE A 23 13.52 7.32 -5.96
CA ILE A 23 12.88 7.66 -7.21
C ILE A 23 13.51 6.73 -8.24
N GLY A 24 12.92 5.54 -8.41
CA GLY A 24 13.40 4.58 -9.41
C GLY A 24 13.38 5.23 -10.81
N PRO A 25 14.29 4.81 -11.72
CA PRO A 25 14.48 5.41 -13.05
C PRO A 25 13.27 5.28 -14.00
N PHE A 26 12.17 4.67 -13.55
CA PHE A 26 10.94 4.46 -14.30
C PHE A 26 9.88 5.57 -14.10
N LYS A 27 10.21 6.67 -13.41
CA LYS A 27 9.33 7.86 -13.33
C LYS A 27 9.23 8.56 -14.68
N GLY A 28 8.38 8.07 -15.58
CA GLY A 28 8.11 8.73 -16.85
C GLY A 28 7.11 8.00 -17.73
N HIS A 29 7.10 6.68 -17.66
CA HIS A 29 6.11 5.87 -18.38
C HIS A 29 4.95 5.58 -17.43
N GLN A 30 3.90 6.40 -17.49
CA GLN A 30 2.63 6.03 -16.84
C GLN A 30 2.10 4.79 -17.57
N GLY A 31 2.26 3.63 -16.93
CA GLY A 31 1.57 2.41 -17.35
C GLY A 31 0.05 2.61 -17.32
N ARG A 32 -0.69 1.62 -17.83
CA ARG A 32 -2.16 1.60 -17.82
C ARG A 32 -2.70 2.03 -16.45
N ARG A 33 -3.72 2.91 -16.45
CA ARG A 33 -4.40 3.34 -15.21
C ARG A 33 -4.78 2.11 -14.37
N LYS A 34 -4.45 2.14 -13.08
CA LYS A 34 -4.79 1.07 -12.14
C LYS A 34 -6.30 0.87 -12.13
N THR A 35 -6.76 -0.38 -12.14
CA THR A 35 -8.18 -0.74 -11.99
C THR A 35 -8.76 -0.22 -10.68
N LEU A 36 -7.93 -0.18 -9.63
CA LEU A 36 -8.26 0.31 -8.31
C LEU A 36 -7.87 1.79 -8.16
N ASN A 37 -8.82 2.61 -7.72
CA ASN A 37 -8.64 4.01 -7.38
C ASN A 37 -8.25 4.18 -5.90
N LEU A 38 -8.05 5.42 -5.44
CA LEU A 38 -7.67 5.70 -4.05
C LEU A 38 -8.74 5.27 -3.03
N VAL A 39 -10.03 5.39 -3.38
CA VAL A 39 -11.14 4.99 -2.52
C VAL A 39 -11.15 3.47 -2.33
N ASP A 40 -10.97 2.72 -3.42
CA ASP A 40 -10.88 1.26 -3.38
C ASP A 40 -9.69 0.80 -2.53
N LEU A 41 -8.56 1.52 -2.58
CA LEU A 41 -7.39 1.23 -1.76
C LEU A 41 -7.65 1.48 -0.26
N ASN A 42 -8.42 2.50 0.10
CA ASN A 42 -8.81 2.74 1.49
C ASN A 42 -9.75 1.65 2.01
N ILE A 43 -10.67 1.17 1.16
CA ILE A 43 -11.54 0.04 1.47
C ILE A 43 -10.70 -1.22 1.70
N LEU A 44 -9.74 -1.49 0.81
CA LEU A 44 -8.83 -2.63 0.94
C LEU A 44 -7.99 -2.57 2.23
N ASP A 45 -7.44 -1.41 2.58
CA ASP A 45 -6.67 -1.22 3.82
C ASP A 45 -7.54 -1.51 5.06
N SER A 46 -8.79 -1.04 5.05
CA SER A 46 -9.76 -1.32 6.10
C SER A 46 -10.13 -2.81 6.18
N LEU A 47 -10.31 -3.46 5.03
CA LEU A 47 -10.62 -4.88 4.95
C LEU A 47 -9.48 -5.74 5.50
N VAL A 48 -8.23 -5.44 5.14
CA VAL A 48 -7.05 -6.17 5.64
C VAL A 48 -6.93 -6.07 7.15
N LYS A 49 -7.17 -4.88 7.72
CA LYS A 49 -7.10 -4.65 9.17
C LYS A 49 -8.17 -5.41 9.93
N ASN A 50 -9.39 -5.47 9.41
CA ASN A 50 -10.52 -6.14 10.05
C ASN A 50 -10.50 -7.67 9.85
N LYS A 51 -10.02 -8.15 8.71
CA LYS A 51 -10.10 -9.55 8.29
C LYS A 51 -8.70 -10.11 7.98
N LYS A 52 -7.88 -10.25 9.02
CA LYS A 52 -6.49 -10.71 8.88
C LYS A 52 -6.39 -12.16 8.40
N ASP A 53 -7.35 -13.01 8.76
CA ASP A 53 -7.31 -14.46 8.51
C ASP A 53 -7.88 -14.90 7.16
N TRP A 54 -8.55 -14.00 6.43
CA TRP A 54 -9.16 -14.29 5.14
C TRP A 54 -8.14 -14.63 4.06
N TYR A 55 -8.53 -15.53 3.17
CA TYR A 55 -7.76 -15.88 1.98
C TYR A 55 -7.90 -14.81 0.90
N LEU A 56 -6.99 -14.87 -0.07
CA LEU A 56 -6.87 -13.85 -1.10
C LEU A 56 -8.09 -13.81 -2.05
N ASP A 57 -8.70 -14.95 -2.33
CA ASP A 57 -9.91 -15.12 -3.11
C ASP A 57 -11.15 -14.59 -2.38
N GLU A 58 -11.31 -14.89 -1.08
CA GLU A 58 -12.38 -14.31 -0.26
C GLU A 58 -12.30 -12.77 -0.23
N MET A 59 -11.08 -12.24 -0.21
CA MET A 59 -10.85 -10.80 -0.32
C MET A 59 -11.16 -10.25 -1.71
N VAL A 60 -10.97 -11.04 -2.78
CA VAL A 60 -11.41 -10.65 -4.12
C VAL A 60 -12.92 -10.51 -4.14
N ASP A 61 -13.65 -11.55 -3.73
CA ASP A 61 -15.12 -11.56 -3.77
C ASP A 61 -15.72 -10.37 -3.00
N GLU A 62 -15.19 -10.09 -1.81
CA GLU A 62 -15.67 -8.96 -1.01
C GLU A 62 -15.30 -7.61 -1.63
N MET A 63 -14.11 -7.48 -2.22
CA MET A 63 -13.73 -6.25 -2.93
C MET A 63 -14.59 -6.03 -4.18
N GLU A 64 -14.94 -7.07 -4.93
CA GLU A 64 -15.85 -6.99 -6.07
C GLU A 64 -17.24 -6.53 -5.61
N ARG A 65 -17.74 -7.09 -4.50
CA ARG A 65 -19.01 -6.70 -3.88
C ARG A 65 -19.04 -5.24 -3.44
N LEU A 66 -17.96 -4.75 -2.80
CA LEU A 66 -17.89 -3.39 -2.26
C LEU A 66 -17.63 -2.33 -3.34
N THR A 67 -16.83 -2.66 -4.35
CA THR A 67 -16.42 -1.69 -5.39
C THR A 67 -17.24 -1.80 -6.68
N SER A 68 -18.03 -2.87 -6.84
CA SER A 68 -18.73 -3.23 -8.08
C SER A 68 -17.80 -3.33 -9.30
N LYS A 69 -16.56 -3.76 -9.06
CA LYS A 69 -15.51 -3.91 -10.09
C LYS A 69 -15.02 -5.33 -10.12
N LEU A 70 -14.74 -5.84 -11.31
CA LEU A 70 -14.06 -7.11 -11.47
C LEU A 70 -12.58 -6.96 -11.12
N ILE A 71 -12.12 -7.72 -10.13
CA ILE A 71 -10.77 -7.65 -9.58
C ILE A 71 -10.14 -9.03 -9.67
N SER A 72 -9.16 -9.18 -10.55
CA SER A 72 -8.40 -10.42 -10.59
C SER A 72 -7.47 -10.55 -9.37
N ILE A 73 -7.21 -11.79 -8.93
CA ILE A 73 -6.26 -12.10 -7.84
C ILE A 73 -4.90 -11.38 -8.03
N PRO A 74 -4.26 -11.37 -9.23
CA PRO A 74 -3.01 -10.64 -9.43
C PRO A 74 -3.14 -9.12 -9.26
N THR A 75 -4.32 -8.56 -9.56
CA THR A 75 -4.60 -7.13 -9.36
C THR A 75 -4.69 -6.80 -7.88
N LEU A 76 -5.41 -7.62 -7.11
CA LEU A 76 -5.51 -7.48 -5.67
C LEU A 76 -4.13 -7.64 -5.00
N TRP A 77 -3.34 -8.63 -5.42
CA TRP A 77 -1.99 -8.83 -4.91
C TRP A 77 -1.06 -7.63 -5.14
N ARG A 78 -1.10 -7.03 -6.33
CA ARG A 78 -0.35 -5.79 -6.62
C ARG A 78 -0.81 -4.63 -5.74
N ALA A 79 -2.09 -4.54 -5.44
CA ALA A 79 -2.64 -3.52 -4.55
C ALA A 79 -2.20 -3.73 -3.10
N LEU A 80 -2.26 -4.96 -2.60
CA LEU A 80 -1.73 -5.33 -1.27
C LEU A 80 -0.23 -5.01 -1.16
N LYS A 81 0.56 -5.36 -2.17
CA LYS A 81 1.98 -5.01 -2.23
C LYS A 81 2.20 -3.49 -2.21
N TYR A 82 1.37 -2.74 -2.92
CA TYR A 82 1.40 -1.27 -2.90
C TYR A 82 1.10 -0.69 -1.51
N LEU A 83 0.22 -1.35 -0.74
CA LEU A 83 -0.07 -1.01 0.67
C LEU A 83 0.99 -1.52 1.66
N GLY A 84 2.09 -2.13 1.18
CA GLY A 84 3.17 -2.67 2.02
C GLY A 84 2.89 -4.05 2.61
N ILE A 85 1.80 -4.71 2.22
CA ILE A 85 1.46 -6.06 2.67
C ILE A 85 2.20 -7.06 1.78
N THR A 86 3.19 -7.73 2.36
CA THR A 86 4.08 -8.63 1.63
C THR A 86 3.70 -10.10 1.78
N ARG A 87 2.87 -10.45 2.77
CA ARG A 87 2.45 -11.83 3.05
C ARG A 87 0.98 -11.89 3.43
N LYS A 88 0.24 -12.75 2.73
CA LYS A 88 -1.16 -13.12 3.02
C LYS A 88 -1.30 -14.62 2.74
N LYS A 89 -2.23 -15.30 3.42
CA LYS A 89 -2.55 -16.69 3.10
C LYS A 89 -3.12 -16.73 1.68
N ILE A 90 -2.48 -17.53 0.85
CA ILE A 90 -3.01 -17.94 -0.45
C ILE A 90 -3.74 -19.24 -0.14
N LEU A 91 -4.97 -19.38 -0.67
CA LEU A 91 -5.79 -20.57 -0.45
C LEU A 91 -5.09 -21.82 -0.99
#